data_AF-A0A352A3C3-F1
#
_entry.id   AF-A0A352A3C3-F1
#
_cell.length_a   1.000
_cell.length_b   1.000
_cell.length_c   1.000
_cell.angle_alpha   90.00
_cell.angle_beta   90.00
_cell.angle_gamma   90.00
#
_symmetry.space_group_name_H-M   'P 1'
#
loop_
_entity.id
_entity.type
_entity.pdbx_description
1 polymer ?
#
loop_
_entity_poly.entity_id
_entity_poly.type
_entity_poly.pdbx_seq_one_letter_code
_entity_poly.pdbx_strand_id
1 'polypeptide(L)'
;MYYLSDVLSNREASAERTLFNYSHGLNKRFKDAHLYRSNFNTKTIARETLRIKICNIAINIFTIIIIITLSRQVYNNMLSVGLFTSIVGSMINLTKVISVQLSELFFQFSSHNEYVKDFKVFMELEENEEVFDNAYENLKFESLHIKNLYFKYTDSKDYIIKGINLYLEKGKSYSLVGLNGAGKTTLIKILIGLYRDFEGEILINGKDIKLYSFAQLRSMFSVVSQDYAKYYVSLKDNIAFDNSGADISSVIEKLDLNDLIRNLPDGENSYLGKMYDNGVDISGGQWQRIAIARALYKNAPFVILDEPTSSLSPTAESKIYSNFSKIANDKTLLMISHRLGSTKISDEIIVLNSGKIAEQGSHEELMKKDNIYAKLFNKQRELYYE
;
A
#
# COMPACT_ATOMS: atom_id res chain seq x y z
N MET A 1 -1.90 -11.40 16.98
CA MET A 1 -2.51 -10.59 18.06
C MET A 1 -3.00 -9.26 17.53
N TYR A 2 -2.14 -8.49 16.83
CA TYR A 2 -2.56 -7.24 16.17
C TYR A 2 -3.77 -7.39 15.26
N TYR A 3 -3.79 -8.40 14.37
CA TYR A 3 -4.97 -8.69 13.53
C TYR A 3 -6.26 -8.94 14.32
N LEU A 4 -6.24 -9.79 15.35
CA LEU A 4 -7.44 -10.04 16.17
C LEU A 4 -7.85 -8.81 16.98
N SER A 5 -6.89 -8.02 17.45
CA SER A 5 -7.16 -6.74 18.11
C SER A 5 -7.86 -5.79 17.16
N ASP A 6 -7.32 -5.65 15.95
CA ASP A 6 -7.86 -4.78 14.90
C ASP A 6 -9.28 -5.20 14.51
N VAL A 7 -9.52 -6.49 14.24
CA VAL A 7 -10.88 -7.00 13.97
C VAL A 7 -11.83 -6.72 15.14
N LEU A 8 -11.36 -6.73 16.38
CA LEU A 8 -12.18 -6.46 17.56
C LEU A 8 -12.44 -4.97 17.82
N SER A 9 -11.52 -4.08 17.44
CA SER A 9 -11.62 -2.63 17.65
C SER A 9 -12.10 -1.85 16.42
N ASN A 10 -11.91 -2.38 15.22
CA ASN A 10 -12.26 -1.72 13.98
C ASN A 10 -13.79 -1.73 13.79
N ARG A 11 -14.30 -0.58 13.36
CA ARG A 11 -15.71 -0.36 13.06
C ARG A 11 -16.19 -1.20 11.88
N GLU A 12 -15.33 -1.46 10.90
CA GLU A 12 -15.66 -2.25 9.70
C GLU A 12 -16.15 -3.66 10.07
N ALA A 13 -15.48 -4.32 11.01
CA ALA A 13 -15.87 -5.64 11.47
C ALA A 13 -16.99 -5.62 12.53
N SER A 14 -17.37 -4.45 13.07
CA SER A 14 -18.33 -4.37 14.20
C SER A 14 -19.74 -4.81 13.81
N ALA A 15 -20.21 -4.36 12.64
CA ALA A 15 -21.54 -4.70 12.14
C ALA A 15 -21.68 -6.21 11.90
N GLU A 16 -20.71 -6.80 11.21
CA GLU A 16 -20.71 -8.24 10.88
C GLU A 16 -20.58 -9.11 12.14
N ARG A 17 -19.66 -8.76 13.06
CA ARG A 17 -19.51 -9.48 14.34
C ARG A 17 -20.78 -9.48 15.17
N THR A 18 -21.52 -8.36 15.15
CA THR A 18 -22.79 -8.22 15.86
C THR A 18 -23.87 -9.04 15.18
N LEU A 19 -24.01 -8.90 13.86
CA LEU A 19 -25.04 -9.58 13.07
C LEU A 19 -24.94 -11.10 13.16
N PHE A 20 -23.72 -11.63 13.05
CA PHE A 20 -23.45 -13.07 13.09
C PHE A 20 -23.07 -13.60 14.48
N ASN A 21 -23.12 -12.75 15.51
CA ASN A 21 -22.78 -13.10 16.90
C ASN A 21 -21.38 -13.73 17.07
N TYR A 22 -20.40 -13.31 16.26
CA TYR A 22 -19.02 -13.82 16.30
C TYR A 22 -18.18 -13.23 17.44
N SER A 23 -18.68 -12.19 18.11
CA SER A 23 -17.98 -11.51 19.20
C SER A 23 -17.46 -12.46 20.26
N HIS A 24 -18.24 -13.46 20.67
CA HIS A 24 -17.81 -14.40 21.71
C HIS A 24 -16.65 -15.30 21.24
N GLY A 25 -16.75 -15.87 20.03
CA GLY A 25 -15.71 -16.73 19.47
C GLY A 25 -14.40 -15.97 19.20
N LEU A 26 -14.49 -14.75 18.68
CA LEU A 26 -13.32 -13.89 18.44
C LEU A 26 -12.66 -13.44 19.75
N ASN A 27 -13.46 -13.04 20.75
CA ASN A 27 -12.93 -12.71 22.08
C ASN A 27 -12.23 -13.90 22.72
N LYS A 28 -12.77 -15.12 22.57
CA LYS A 28 -12.11 -16.34 23.04
C LYS A 28 -10.76 -16.56 22.35
N ARG A 29 -10.71 -16.49 21.02
CA ARG A 29 -9.45 -16.62 20.26
C ARG A 29 -8.43 -15.55 20.64
N PHE A 30 -8.87 -14.31 20.82
CA PHE A 30 -8.00 -13.22 21.28
C PHE A 30 -7.46 -13.52 22.68
N LYS A 31 -8.32 -13.96 23.61
CA LYS A 31 -7.92 -14.34 24.97
C LYS A 31 -6.96 -15.51 24.96
N ASP A 32 -7.19 -16.56 24.17
CA ASP A 32 -6.31 -17.72 24.06
C ASP A 32 -4.94 -17.34 23.50
N ALA A 33 -4.91 -16.51 22.44
CA ALA A 33 -3.67 -15.97 21.90
C ALA A 33 -2.93 -15.06 22.90
N HIS A 34 -3.68 -14.26 23.66
CA HIS A 34 -3.14 -13.42 24.72
C HIS A 34 -2.55 -14.24 25.87
N LEU A 35 -3.27 -15.26 26.34
CA LEU A 35 -2.79 -16.18 27.37
C LEU A 35 -1.57 -16.98 26.89
N TYR A 36 -1.55 -17.43 25.64
CA TYR A 36 -0.38 -18.10 25.07
C TYR A 36 0.84 -17.18 25.08
N ARG A 37 0.71 -15.96 24.56
CA ARG A 37 1.80 -14.97 24.57
C ARG A 37 2.20 -14.60 25.99
N SER A 38 1.24 -14.39 26.88
CA SER A 38 1.48 -14.05 28.29
C SER A 38 2.21 -15.18 29.01
N ASN A 39 1.82 -16.44 28.83
CA ASN A 39 2.49 -17.60 29.40
C ASN A 39 3.90 -17.78 28.84
N PHE A 40 4.07 -17.62 27.52
CA PHE A 40 5.38 -17.67 26.88
C PHE A 40 6.30 -16.56 27.42
N ASN A 41 5.79 -15.33 27.48
CA ASN A 41 6.54 -14.18 28.00
C ASN A 41 6.82 -14.35 29.50
N THR A 42 5.89 -14.86 30.29
CA THR A 42 6.08 -15.14 31.72
C THR A 42 7.14 -16.21 31.92
N LYS A 43 7.18 -17.27 31.11
CA LYS A 43 8.25 -18.28 31.15
C LYS A 43 9.61 -17.68 30.81
N THR A 44 9.67 -16.83 29.78
CA THR A 44 10.90 -16.12 29.39
C THR A 44 11.37 -15.18 30.50
N ILE A 45 10.48 -14.32 31.02
CA ILE A 45 10.74 -13.40 32.14
C ILE A 45 11.16 -14.17 33.39
N ALA A 46 10.50 -15.28 33.72
CA ALA A 46 10.85 -16.09 34.88
C ALA A 46 12.24 -16.70 34.74
N ARG A 47 12.60 -17.20 33.55
CA ARG A 47 13.94 -17.73 33.26
C ARG A 47 15.02 -16.66 33.38
N GLU A 48 14.78 -15.47 32.84
CA GLU A 48 15.72 -14.35 32.95
C GLU A 48 15.82 -13.81 34.39
N THR A 49 14.70 -13.69 35.09
CA THR A 49 14.68 -13.29 36.51
C THR A 49 15.42 -14.29 37.39
N LEU A 50 15.29 -15.59 37.10
CA LEU A 50 16.02 -16.64 37.80
C LEU A 50 17.54 -16.47 37.60
N ARG A 51 17.99 -16.25 36.35
CA ARG A 51 19.40 -15.99 36.04
C ARG A 51 19.93 -14.77 36.80
N ILE A 52 19.19 -13.65 36.77
CA ILE A 52 19.52 -12.41 37.49
C ILE A 52 19.63 -12.67 39.00
N LYS A 53 18.66 -13.37 39.60
CA LYS A 53 18.67 -13.67 41.04
C LYS A 53 19.86 -14.55 41.43
N ILE A 54 20.24 -15.53 40.60
CA ILE A 54 21.42 -16.36 40.83
C ILE A 54 22.69 -15.49 40.83
N CYS A 55 22.84 -14.59 39.86
CA CYS A 55 23.97 -13.64 39.84
C CYS A 55 23.99 -12.76 41.09
N ASN A 56 22.84 -12.25 41.53
CA ASN A 56 22.74 -11.41 42.72
C ASN A 56 23.11 -12.15 44.02
N ILE A 57 22.71 -13.41 44.15
CA ILE A 57 23.11 -14.26 45.28
C ILE A 57 24.62 -14.47 45.28
N ALA A 58 25.22 -14.77 44.13
CA ALA A 58 26.67 -14.94 44.02
C ALA A 58 27.44 -13.67 44.41
N ILE A 59 26.99 -12.50 43.94
CA ILE A 59 27.62 -11.21 44.30
C ILE A 59 27.48 -10.94 45.80
N ASN A 60 26.31 -11.18 46.40
CA ASN A 60 26.11 -10.98 47.85
C ASN A 60 27.01 -11.88 48.70
N ILE A 61 27.18 -13.15 48.32
CA ILE A 61 28.10 -14.07 49.00
C ILE A 61 29.54 -13.54 48.92
N PHE A 62 29.96 -13.10 47.74
CA PHE A 62 31.29 -12.53 47.53
C PHE A 62 31.52 -11.27 48.39
N THR A 63 30.53 -10.37 48.45
CA THR A 63 30.58 -9.17 49.31
C THR A 63 30.70 -9.54 50.80
N ILE A 64 29.98 -10.57 51.27
CA ILE A 64 30.09 -11.06 52.66
C ILE A 64 31.50 -11.59 52.94
N ILE A 65 32.09 -12.38 52.02
CA ILE A 65 33.45 -12.91 52.17
C ILE A 65 34.47 -11.77 52.28
N ILE A 66 34.34 -10.73 51.46
CA ILE A 66 35.19 -9.53 51.52
C ILE A 66 35.03 -8.84 52.88
N ILE A 67 33.80 -8.62 53.33
CA ILE A 67 33.53 -7.97 54.63
C ILE A 67 34.21 -8.76 55.76
N ILE A 68 34.04 -10.08 55.82
CA ILE A 68 34.67 -10.94 56.84
C ILE A 68 36.20 -10.82 56.81
N THR A 69 36.78 -10.83 55.61
CA THR A 69 38.23 -10.73 55.41
C THR A 69 38.76 -9.37 55.89
N LEU A 70 38.06 -8.28 55.55
CA LEU A 70 38.42 -6.93 55.98
C LEU A 70 38.20 -6.74 57.49
N SER A 71 37.15 -7.31 58.08
CA SER A 71 36.91 -7.26 59.52
C SER A 71 38.06 -7.90 60.31
N ARG A 72 38.64 -9.00 59.80
CA ARG A 72 39.84 -9.61 60.40
C ARG A 72 41.06 -8.68 60.34
N GLN A 73 41.22 -7.90 59.27
CA GLN A 73 42.33 -6.93 59.14
C GLN A 73 42.16 -5.73 60.09
N VAL A 74 40.93 -5.29 60.34
CA VAL A 74 40.63 -4.27 61.35
C VAL A 74 40.95 -4.79 62.76
N TYR A 75 40.56 -6.03 63.08
CA TYR A 75 40.87 -6.66 64.37
C TYR A 75 42.38 -6.74 64.63
N ASN A 76 43.16 -7.02 63.59
CA ASN A 76 44.62 -7.06 63.65
C ASN A 76 45.28 -5.66 63.63
N ASN A 77 44.51 -4.57 63.72
CA ASN A 77 44.96 -3.17 63.63
C ASN A 77 45.73 -2.82 62.33
N MET A 78 45.57 -3.61 61.26
CA MET A 78 46.20 -3.34 59.96
C MET A 78 45.41 -2.33 59.12
N LEU A 79 44.14 -2.08 59.48
CA LEU A 79 43.21 -1.22 58.75
C LEU A 79 42.43 -0.33 59.71
N SER A 80 42.28 0.95 59.36
CA SER A 80 41.48 1.88 60.15
C SER A 80 39.98 1.62 59.97
N VAL A 81 39.20 1.90 61.01
CA VAL A 81 37.74 1.74 60.98
C VAL A 81 37.10 2.63 59.90
N GLY A 82 37.61 3.85 59.69
CA GLY A 82 37.11 4.75 58.64
C GLY A 82 37.38 4.25 57.22
N LEU A 83 38.53 3.63 56.97
CA LEU A 83 38.83 3.04 55.67
C LEU A 83 37.99 1.77 55.43
N PHE A 84 37.76 0.96 56.48
CA PHE A 84 36.85 -0.18 56.42
C PHE A 84 35.42 0.23 56.05
N THR A 85 34.83 1.22 56.74
CA THR A 85 33.45 1.66 56.45
C THR A 85 33.30 2.24 55.05
N SER A 86 34.32 2.97 54.57
CA SER A 86 34.33 3.50 53.20
C SER A 86 34.39 2.38 52.15
N ILE A 87 35.30 1.41 52.29
CA ILE A 87 35.43 0.29 51.34
C ILE A 87 34.16 -0.56 51.32
N VAL A 88 33.61 -0.90 52.49
CA VAL A 88 32.37 -1.67 52.59
C VAL A 88 31.19 -0.90 51.99
N GLY A 89 31.07 0.40 52.28
CA GLY A 89 30.02 1.25 51.69
C GLY A 89 30.10 1.33 50.16
N SER A 90 31.31 1.51 49.61
CA SER A 90 31.56 1.50 48.17
C SER A 90 31.25 0.14 47.52
N MET A 91 31.59 -0.97 48.19
CA MET A 91 31.27 -2.32 47.71
C MET A 91 29.77 -2.61 47.68
N ILE A 92 29.03 -2.15 48.70
CA ILE A 92 27.56 -2.27 48.73
C ILE A 92 26.94 -1.45 47.60
N ASN A 93 27.42 -0.23 47.39
CA ASN A 93 26.95 0.63 46.28
C ASN A 93 27.25 0.00 44.91
N LEU A 94 28.45 -0.53 44.71
CA LEU A 94 28.84 -1.20 43.46
C LEU A 94 27.99 -2.46 43.22
N THR A 95 27.75 -3.25 44.26
CA THR A 95 26.85 -4.41 44.22
C THR A 95 25.45 -4.00 43.80
N LYS A 96 24.92 -2.90 44.34
CA LYS A 96 23.59 -2.37 44.01
C LYS A 96 23.50 -1.90 42.55
N VAL A 97 24.53 -1.19 42.06
CA VAL A 97 24.61 -0.73 40.68
C VAL A 97 24.63 -1.93 39.71
N ILE A 98 25.48 -2.93 39.97
CA ILE A 98 25.57 -4.11 39.11
C ILE A 98 24.29 -4.95 39.18
N SER A 99 23.75 -5.18 40.38
CA SER A 99 22.59 -6.05 40.58
C SER A 99 21.32 -5.49 39.92
N VAL A 100 21.07 -4.19 40.06
CA VAL A 100 19.82 -3.57 39.61
C VAL A 100 19.95 -3.01 38.19
N GLN A 101 20.95 -2.17 37.94
CA GLN A 101 21.02 -1.43 36.66
C GLN A 101 21.43 -2.32 35.49
N LEU A 102 22.43 -3.20 35.66
CA LEU A 102 22.81 -4.11 34.56
C LEU A 102 21.69 -5.09 34.23
N SER A 103 20.95 -5.57 35.23
CA SER A 103 19.81 -6.46 35.03
C SER A 103 18.68 -5.79 34.23
N GLU A 104 18.36 -4.54 34.56
CA GLU A 104 17.39 -3.74 33.81
C GLU A 104 17.88 -3.47 32.38
N LEU A 105 19.16 -3.15 32.20
CA LEU A 105 19.76 -2.95 30.88
C LEU A 105 19.74 -4.22 30.03
N PHE A 106 20.05 -5.40 30.61
CA PHE A 106 19.96 -6.67 29.88
C PHE A 106 18.53 -7.02 29.48
N PHE A 107 17.56 -6.76 30.37
CA PHE A 107 16.15 -6.97 30.07
C PHE A 107 15.70 -6.06 28.92
N GLN A 108 16.02 -4.77 28.99
CA GLN A 108 15.73 -3.82 27.91
C GLN A 108 16.44 -4.22 26.62
N PHE A 109 17.72 -4.58 26.67
CA PHE A 109 18.46 -5.00 25.48
C PHE A 109 17.82 -6.22 24.83
N SER A 110 17.47 -7.25 25.61
CA SER A 110 16.79 -8.44 25.10
C SER A 110 15.41 -8.13 24.51
N SER A 111 14.64 -7.21 25.12
CA SER A 111 13.30 -6.88 24.63
C SER A 111 13.34 -6.07 23.34
N HIS A 112 14.32 -5.18 23.18
CA HIS A 112 14.46 -4.37 21.98
C HIS A 112 15.15 -5.12 20.83
N ASN A 113 15.99 -6.11 21.12
CA ASN A 113 16.72 -6.86 20.09
C ASN A 113 15.78 -7.60 19.11
N GLU A 114 14.60 -8.05 19.55
CA GLU A 114 13.61 -8.65 18.64
C GLU A 114 13.07 -7.62 17.64
N TYR A 115 12.75 -6.40 18.07
CA TYR A 115 12.34 -5.32 17.16
C TYR A 115 13.48 -4.92 16.21
N VAL A 116 14.71 -4.88 16.70
CA VAL A 116 15.90 -4.55 15.90
C VAL A 116 16.13 -5.58 14.78
N LYS A 117 15.80 -6.87 14.98
CA LYS A 117 15.90 -7.88 13.92
C LYS A 117 14.97 -7.56 12.76
N ASP A 118 13.69 -7.34 13.03
CA ASP A 118 12.71 -7.01 11.99
C ASP A 118 13.07 -5.68 11.30
N PHE A 119 13.51 -4.68 12.09
CA PHE A 119 13.98 -3.41 11.55
C PHE A 119 15.22 -3.56 10.66
N LYS A 120 16.18 -4.42 11.02
CA LYS A 120 17.35 -4.72 10.18
C LYS A 120 16.93 -5.36 8.87
N VAL A 121 16.04 -6.35 8.90
CA VAL A 121 15.51 -6.97 7.67
C VAL A 121 14.87 -5.93 6.78
N PHE A 122 14.08 -4.99 7.34
CA PHE A 122 13.51 -3.88 6.57
C PHE A 122 14.58 -2.95 5.97
N MET A 123 15.60 -2.58 6.75
CA MET A 123 16.70 -1.73 6.28
C MET A 123 17.62 -2.41 5.26
N GLU A 124 17.64 -3.75 5.21
CA GLU A 124 18.40 -4.55 4.25
C GLU A 124 17.62 -4.81 2.95
N LEU A 125 16.35 -4.40 2.86
CA LEU A 125 15.59 -4.50 1.62
C LEU A 125 16.24 -3.65 0.53
N GLU A 126 16.35 -4.20 -0.68
CA GLU A 126 16.88 -3.47 -1.82
C GLU A 126 16.00 -2.26 -2.15
N GLU A 127 16.59 -1.08 -2.16
CA GLU A 127 15.95 0.15 -2.62
C GLU A 127 16.16 0.29 -4.14
N ASN A 128 15.09 0.61 -4.87
CA ASN A 128 15.20 0.93 -6.28
C ASN A 128 15.45 2.44 -6.45
N GLU A 129 16.72 2.83 -6.50
CA GLU A 129 17.12 4.24 -6.58
C GLU A 129 16.58 4.96 -7.82
N GLU A 130 16.31 4.25 -8.93
CA GLU A 130 15.71 4.84 -10.15
C GLU A 130 14.34 5.47 -9.90
N VAL A 131 13.63 5.01 -8.86
CA VAL A 131 12.30 5.53 -8.52
C VAL A 131 12.37 6.98 -8.03
N PHE A 132 13.48 7.40 -7.42
CA PHE A 132 13.62 8.73 -6.82
C PHE A 132 14.10 9.82 -7.80
N ASP A 133 14.41 9.47 -9.05
CA ASP A 133 14.72 10.45 -10.08
C ASP A 133 13.48 11.31 -10.39
N ASN A 134 13.60 12.62 -10.17
CA ASN A 134 12.52 13.59 -10.38
C ASN A 134 12.70 14.41 -11.66
N ALA A 135 13.60 14.00 -12.57
CA ALA A 135 13.75 14.65 -13.86
C ALA A 135 12.45 14.53 -14.68
N TYR A 136 11.65 15.59 -14.66
CA TYR A 136 10.41 15.66 -15.41
C TYR A 136 10.71 15.98 -16.89
N GLU A 137 10.68 14.96 -17.74
CA GLU A 137 10.70 15.13 -19.18
C GLU A 137 9.29 15.04 -19.74
N ASN A 138 8.86 16.07 -20.48
CA ASN A 138 7.58 16.06 -21.18
C ASN A 138 7.66 15.18 -22.44
N LEU A 139 7.61 13.86 -22.23
CA LEU A 139 7.69 12.87 -23.29
C LEU A 139 6.35 12.76 -24.03
N LYS A 140 6.44 12.69 -25.36
CA LYS A 140 5.27 12.44 -26.22
C LYS A 140 5.01 10.94 -26.29
N PHE A 141 3.75 10.57 -26.39
CA PHE A 141 3.33 9.20 -26.72
C PHE A 141 2.84 9.16 -28.16
N GLU A 142 3.36 8.23 -28.96
CA GLU A 142 2.98 7.97 -30.35
C GLU A 142 2.44 6.54 -30.53
N SER A 143 3.08 5.54 -29.93
CA SER A 143 2.60 4.14 -29.97
C SER A 143 3.14 3.28 -28.83
N LEU A 144 2.44 2.18 -28.55
CA LEU A 144 2.84 1.11 -27.64
C LEU A 144 2.69 -0.24 -28.35
N HIS A 145 3.75 -1.03 -28.40
CA HIS A 145 3.76 -2.34 -29.03
C HIS A 145 4.28 -3.41 -28.06
N ILE A 146 3.41 -4.35 -27.70
CA ILE A 146 3.73 -5.53 -26.92
C ILE A 146 3.95 -6.69 -27.88
N LYS A 147 5.09 -7.37 -27.75
CA LYS A 147 5.43 -8.57 -28.53
C LYS A 147 5.70 -9.73 -27.59
N ASN A 148 4.89 -10.78 -27.72
CA ASN A 148 5.04 -12.06 -27.04
C ASN A 148 5.30 -11.93 -25.53
N LEU A 149 4.52 -11.09 -24.84
CA LEU A 149 4.71 -10.80 -23.42
C LEU A 149 4.28 -11.98 -22.55
N TYR A 150 5.15 -12.38 -21.62
CA TYR A 150 4.83 -13.33 -20.55
C TYR A 150 5.24 -12.77 -19.19
N PHE A 151 4.41 -13.03 -18.18
CA PHE A 151 4.68 -12.60 -16.82
C PHE A 151 4.10 -13.55 -15.78
N LYS A 152 4.84 -13.77 -14.69
CA LYS A 152 4.45 -14.47 -13.47
C LYS A 152 4.96 -13.69 -12.26
N TYR A 153 4.23 -13.73 -11.14
CA TYR A 153 4.73 -13.18 -9.88
C TYR A 153 5.87 -14.05 -9.33
N THR A 154 6.79 -13.45 -8.57
CA THR A 154 8.01 -14.09 -8.02
C THR A 154 7.71 -15.42 -7.31
N ASP A 155 6.63 -15.46 -6.52
CA ASP A 155 6.23 -16.66 -5.75
C ASP A 155 5.27 -17.58 -6.52
N SER A 156 4.89 -17.23 -7.74
CA SER A 156 3.96 -18.00 -8.57
C SER A 156 4.70 -18.89 -9.56
N LYS A 157 4.27 -20.15 -9.66
CA LYS A 157 4.74 -21.06 -10.72
C LYS A 157 4.06 -20.76 -12.07
N ASP A 158 2.84 -20.26 -12.04
CA ASP A 158 2.02 -20.08 -13.22
C ASP A 158 2.14 -18.66 -13.79
N TYR A 159 2.23 -18.59 -15.13
CA TYR A 159 2.13 -17.34 -15.88
C TYR A 159 0.71 -16.79 -15.81
N ILE A 160 0.60 -15.51 -15.49
CA ILE A 160 -0.66 -14.76 -15.51
C ILE A 160 -0.85 -14.12 -16.87
N ILE A 161 0.24 -13.65 -17.50
CA ILE A 161 0.26 -13.15 -18.87
C ILE A 161 0.97 -14.18 -19.74
N LYS A 162 0.36 -14.57 -20.88
CA LYS A 162 0.72 -15.76 -21.66
C LYS A 162 0.86 -15.49 -23.16
N GLY A 163 1.86 -14.72 -23.57
CA GLY A 163 2.15 -14.44 -24.98
C GLY A 163 1.21 -13.37 -25.56
N ILE A 164 1.05 -12.26 -24.85
CA ILE A 164 0.24 -11.13 -25.33
C ILE A 164 0.99 -10.42 -26.47
N ASN A 165 0.27 -10.15 -27.55
CA ASN A 165 0.69 -9.26 -28.64
C ASN A 165 -0.36 -8.16 -28.76
N LEU A 166 0.05 -6.89 -28.63
CA LEU A 166 -0.89 -5.76 -28.60
C LEU A 166 -0.23 -4.54 -29.21
N TYR A 167 -0.99 -3.78 -29.98
CA TYR A 167 -0.54 -2.51 -30.53
C TYR A 167 -1.56 -1.42 -30.21
N LEU A 168 -1.10 -0.34 -29.58
CA LEU A 168 -1.91 0.82 -29.21
C LEU A 168 -1.30 2.08 -29.85
N GLU A 169 -2.12 2.80 -30.60
CA GLU A 169 -1.79 4.06 -31.25
C GLU A 169 -2.22 5.26 -30.40
N LYS A 170 -1.49 6.36 -30.57
CA LYS A 170 -1.82 7.65 -29.98
C LYS A 170 -3.20 8.15 -30.34
N GLY A 171 -3.86 8.77 -29.36
CA GLY A 171 -5.11 9.53 -29.56
C GLY A 171 -6.35 8.65 -29.73
N LYS A 172 -6.18 7.33 -29.66
CA LYS A 172 -7.28 6.36 -29.62
C LYS A 172 -7.67 6.02 -28.19
N SER A 173 -8.91 5.61 -28.06
CA SER A 173 -9.51 5.10 -26.85
C SER A 173 -9.70 3.58 -26.93
N TYR A 174 -9.20 2.88 -25.92
CA TYR A 174 -9.20 1.43 -25.83
C TYR A 174 -9.98 0.98 -24.60
N SER A 175 -10.71 -0.11 -24.72
CA SER A 175 -11.31 -0.83 -23.59
C SER A 175 -10.66 -2.19 -23.42
N LEU A 176 -10.08 -2.47 -22.25
CA LEU A 176 -9.60 -3.78 -21.87
C LEU A 176 -10.63 -4.49 -21.01
N VAL A 177 -11.22 -5.55 -21.56
CA VAL A 177 -12.31 -6.30 -20.93
C VAL A 177 -11.90 -7.74 -20.69
N GLY A 178 -12.53 -8.40 -19.72
CA GLY A 178 -12.24 -9.79 -19.41
C GLY A 178 -12.74 -10.17 -18.03
N LEU A 179 -12.84 -11.47 -17.78
CA LEU A 179 -13.25 -12.01 -16.48
C LEU A 179 -12.28 -11.60 -15.35
N ASN A 180 -12.74 -11.73 -14.10
CA ASN A 180 -11.89 -11.54 -12.93
C ASN A 180 -10.73 -12.55 -12.98
N GLY A 181 -9.52 -12.09 -12.66
CA GLY A 181 -8.31 -12.92 -12.76
C GLY A 181 -7.77 -13.13 -14.18
N ALA A 182 -8.32 -12.49 -15.22
CA ALA A 182 -7.80 -12.62 -16.59
C ALA A 182 -6.40 -12.00 -16.81
N GLY A 183 -5.92 -11.16 -15.87
CA GLY A 183 -4.61 -10.50 -15.95
C GLY A 183 -4.63 -9.00 -16.26
N LYS A 184 -5.81 -8.34 -16.26
CA LYS A 184 -5.98 -6.93 -16.66
C LYS A 184 -5.13 -5.96 -15.83
N THR A 185 -5.32 -5.96 -14.51
CA THR A 185 -4.54 -5.13 -13.58
C THR A 185 -3.06 -5.46 -13.59
N THR A 186 -2.69 -6.73 -13.80
CA THR A 186 -1.28 -7.15 -13.94
C THR A 186 -0.65 -6.53 -15.20
N LEU A 187 -1.36 -6.54 -16.33
CA LEU A 187 -0.91 -5.90 -17.57
C LEU A 187 -0.67 -4.40 -17.34
N ILE A 188 -1.60 -3.68 -16.68
CA ILE A 188 -1.43 -2.25 -16.35
C ILE A 188 -0.16 -2.03 -15.54
N LYS A 189 0.04 -2.80 -14.46
CA LYS A 189 1.20 -2.67 -13.57
C LYS A 189 2.53 -2.86 -14.33
N ILE A 190 2.56 -3.76 -15.31
CA ILE A 190 3.71 -3.92 -16.22
C ILE A 190 3.89 -2.68 -17.10
N LEU A 191 2.81 -2.19 -17.73
CA LEU A 191 2.85 -1.03 -18.63
C LEU A 191 3.33 0.25 -17.95
N ILE A 192 3.03 0.44 -16.67
CA ILE A 192 3.48 1.60 -15.89
C ILE A 192 4.83 1.37 -15.18
N GLY A 193 5.48 0.24 -15.44
CA GLY A 193 6.82 -0.07 -14.95
C GLY A 193 6.90 -0.60 -13.52
N LEU A 194 5.78 -0.86 -12.83
CA LEU A 194 5.81 -1.44 -11.47
C LEU A 194 6.31 -2.89 -11.45
N TYR A 195 6.20 -3.61 -12.57
CA TYR A 195 6.84 -4.91 -12.76
C TYR A 195 7.70 -4.88 -14.03
N ARG A 196 9.01 -5.08 -13.88
CA ARG A 196 9.98 -5.06 -14.98
C ARG A 196 10.52 -6.45 -15.35
N ASP A 197 10.34 -7.44 -14.48
CA ASP A 197 10.75 -8.83 -14.69
C ASP A 197 9.69 -9.59 -15.49
N PHE A 198 9.68 -9.34 -16.80
CA PHE A 198 8.84 -10.05 -17.76
C PHE A 198 9.65 -10.54 -18.97
N GLU A 199 9.11 -11.55 -19.64
CA GLU A 199 9.64 -12.09 -20.90
C GLU A 199 8.89 -11.50 -22.09
N GLY A 200 9.56 -11.40 -23.24
CA GLY A 200 9.05 -10.67 -24.41
C GLY A 200 9.53 -9.22 -24.45
N GLU A 201 8.89 -8.40 -25.27
CA GLU A 201 9.30 -7.02 -25.56
C GLU A 201 8.10 -6.07 -25.45
N ILE A 202 8.30 -4.92 -24.81
CA ILE A 202 7.33 -3.82 -24.80
C ILE A 202 8.04 -2.58 -25.32
N LEU A 203 7.60 -2.08 -26.46
CA LEU A 203 8.16 -0.91 -27.12
C LEU A 203 7.21 0.29 -26.96
N ILE A 204 7.69 1.39 -26.40
CA ILE A 204 6.99 2.68 -26.40
C ILE A 204 7.74 3.57 -27.39
N ASN A 205 7.03 4.09 -28.40
CA ASN A 205 7.63 4.87 -29.50
C ASN A 205 8.84 4.16 -30.17
N GLY A 206 8.82 2.82 -30.21
CA GLY A 206 9.92 2.01 -30.75
C GLY A 206 11.10 1.76 -29.81
N LYS A 207 11.12 2.31 -28.60
CA LYS A 207 12.15 2.07 -27.57
C LYS A 207 11.63 1.09 -26.51
N ASP A 208 12.47 0.14 -26.08
CA ASP A 208 12.10 -0.83 -25.03
C ASP A 208 11.79 -0.13 -23.71
N ILE A 209 10.67 -0.51 -23.07
CA ILE A 209 10.21 0.00 -21.77
C ILE A 209 11.30 -0.11 -20.68
N LYS A 210 12.15 -1.14 -20.73
CA LYS A 210 13.25 -1.38 -19.78
C LYS A 210 14.35 -0.32 -19.87
N LEU A 211 14.43 0.42 -20.99
CA LEU A 211 15.38 1.50 -21.21
C LEU A 211 14.85 2.88 -20.79
N TYR A 212 13.60 2.95 -20.31
CA TYR A 212 13.03 4.19 -19.76
C TYR A 212 13.27 4.25 -18.25
N SER A 213 13.67 5.42 -17.76
CA SER A 213 13.67 5.65 -16.31
C SER A 213 12.24 5.65 -15.77
N PHE A 214 12.08 5.45 -14.45
CA PHE A 214 10.77 5.57 -13.83
C PHE A 214 10.18 6.97 -13.98
N ALA A 215 10.99 8.03 -13.94
CA ALA A 215 10.56 9.41 -14.17
C ALA A 215 9.90 9.57 -15.56
N GLN A 216 10.53 9.00 -16.59
CA GLN A 216 10.03 9.02 -17.96
C GLN A 216 8.73 8.25 -18.13
N LEU A 217 8.62 7.04 -17.54
CA LEU A 217 7.34 6.30 -17.56
C LEU A 217 6.26 7.06 -16.79
N ARG A 218 6.61 7.62 -15.62
CA ARG A 218 5.69 8.44 -14.84
C ARG A 218 5.20 9.66 -15.63
N SER A 219 6.01 10.33 -16.44
CA SER A 219 5.52 11.48 -17.22
C SER A 219 4.58 11.07 -18.36
N MET A 220 4.75 9.87 -18.93
CA MET A 220 3.90 9.37 -20.02
C MET A 220 2.54 8.83 -19.57
N PHE A 221 2.45 8.22 -18.38
CA PHE A 221 1.24 7.56 -17.91
C PHE A 221 0.56 8.28 -16.74
N SER A 222 -0.75 8.39 -16.80
CA SER A 222 -1.61 8.76 -15.67
C SER A 222 -2.58 7.61 -15.37
N VAL A 223 -2.80 7.29 -14.10
CA VAL A 223 -3.60 6.11 -13.71
C VAL A 223 -4.61 6.50 -12.64
N VAL A 224 -5.87 6.11 -12.84
CA VAL A 224 -6.88 6.07 -11.78
C VAL A 224 -7.12 4.61 -11.44
N SER A 225 -6.65 4.17 -10.27
CA SER A 225 -6.80 2.78 -9.81
C SER A 225 -8.18 2.51 -9.20
N GLN A 226 -8.59 1.24 -9.17
CA GLN A 226 -9.85 0.78 -8.56
C GLN A 226 -9.93 1.20 -7.09
N ASP A 227 -8.87 0.91 -6.32
CA ASP A 227 -8.72 1.30 -4.92
C ASP A 227 -7.83 2.54 -4.80
N TYR A 228 -8.24 3.65 -5.42
CA TYR A 228 -7.47 4.89 -5.35
C TYR A 228 -7.17 5.31 -3.90
N ALA A 229 -5.96 5.81 -3.66
CA ALA A 229 -5.54 6.25 -2.32
C ALA A 229 -6.34 7.48 -1.88
N LYS A 230 -6.77 7.49 -0.61
CA LYS A 230 -7.40 8.63 0.07
C LYS A 230 -6.35 9.33 0.91
N TYR A 231 -5.81 10.43 0.42
CA TYR A 231 -4.83 11.21 1.16
C TYR A 231 -5.57 12.21 2.05
N TYR A 232 -5.37 12.10 3.37
CA TYR A 232 -5.92 13.03 4.34
C TYR A 232 -5.08 14.30 4.36
N VAL A 233 -5.17 15.09 3.29
CA VAL A 233 -4.54 16.40 3.11
C VAL A 233 -5.59 17.37 2.56
N SER A 234 -5.21 18.62 2.27
CA SER A 234 -6.15 19.58 1.67
C SER A 234 -6.69 19.09 0.31
N LEU A 235 -7.85 19.57 -0.13
CA LEU A 235 -8.36 19.25 -1.47
C LEU A 235 -7.37 19.68 -2.57
N LYS A 236 -6.76 20.87 -2.40
CA LYS A 236 -5.73 21.39 -3.28
C LYS A 236 -4.53 20.44 -3.37
N ASP A 237 -3.95 20.06 -2.23
CA ASP A 237 -2.78 19.17 -2.20
C ASP A 237 -3.14 17.78 -2.71
N ASN A 238 -4.37 17.33 -2.48
CA ASN A 238 -4.84 16.06 -3.04
C ASN A 238 -4.73 16.06 -4.57
N ILE A 239 -5.09 17.16 -5.25
CA ILE A 239 -5.09 17.24 -6.71
C ILE A 239 -3.70 17.62 -7.25
N ALA A 240 -3.04 18.58 -6.60
CA ALA A 240 -1.83 19.24 -7.05
C ALA A 240 -0.68 19.08 -6.03
N PHE A 241 -0.42 17.84 -5.62
CA PHE A 241 0.67 17.52 -4.68
C PHE A 241 2.05 17.82 -5.28
N ASP A 242 2.18 17.63 -6.60
CA ASP A 242 3.40 17.87 -7.35
C ASP A 242 3.36 19.29 -7.94
N ASN A 243 4.39 20.08 -7.64
CA ASN A 243 4.44 21.53 -7.83
C ASN A 243 4.72 21.90 -9.30
N SER A 244 4.04 21.22 -10.23
CA SER A 244 4.18 21.35 -11.69
C SER A 244 3.83 22.75 -12.23
N GLY A 245 3.36 23.65 -11.37
CA GLY A 245 2.93 25.01 -11.73
C GLY A 245 1.65 25.06 -12.56
N ALA A 246 0.99 23.92 -12.79
CA ALA A 246 -0.27 23.87 -13.52
C ALA A 246 -1.44 24.41 -12.68
N ASP A 247 -2.35 25.13 -13.34
CA ASP A 247 -3.54 25.70 -12.70
C ASP A 247 -4.61 24.63 -12.44
N ILE A 248 -4.90 24.42 -11.15
CA ILE A 248 -5.93 23.50 -10.65
C ILE A 248 -7.34 23.89 -11.11
N SER A 249 -7.58 25.18 -11.39
CA SER A 249 -8.89 25.72 -11.77
C SER A 249 -9.45 25.03 -13.02
N SER A 250 -8.58 24.73 -13.98
CA SER A 250 -8.94 24.02 -15.22
C SER A 250 -9.49 22.61 -14.98
N VAL A 251 -8.96 21.90 -13.97
CA VAL A 251 -9.41 20.55 -13.60
C VAL A 251 -10.70 20.61 -12.79
N ILE A 252 -10.80 21.59 -11.89
CA ILE A 252 -11.99 21.86 -11.08
C ILE A 252 -13.21 22.12 -11.97
N GLU A 253 -13.03 22.92 -13.02
CA GLU A 253 -14.08 23.23 -14.00
C GLU A 253 -14.45 21.98 -14.81
N LYS A 254 -13.47 21.27 -15.37
CA LYS A 254 -13.70 20.07 -16.21
C LYS A 254 -14.44 18.94 -15.48
N LEU A 255 -14.23 18.80 -14.17
CA LEU A 255 -14.83 17.74 -13.35
C LEU A 255 -16.02 18.18 -12.50
N ASP A 256 -16.45 19.43 -12.65
CA ASP A 256 -17.56 20.01 -11.89
C ASP A 256 -17.39 19.80 -10.37
N LEU A 257 -16.20 20.19 -9.86
CA LEU A 257 -15.86 20.11 -8.44
C LEU A 257 -16.32 21.35 -7.65
N ASN A 258 -16.89 22.35 -8.33
CA ASN A 258 -17.32 23.62 -7.72
C ASN A 258 -18.33 23.40 -6.59
N ASP A 259 -19.28 22.48 -6.78
CA ASP A 259 -20.28 22.17 -5.74
C ASP A 259 -19.64 21.50 -4.52
N LEU A 260 -18.61 20.67 -4.71
CA LEU A 260 -17.85 20.13 -3.59
C LEU A 260 -17.12 21.26 -2.86
N ILE A 261 -16.39 22.11 -3.59
CA ILE A 261 -15.59 23.20 -3.02
C ILE A 261 -16.46 24.18 -2.22
N ARG A 262 -17.64 24.55 -2.74
CA ARG A 262 -18.58 25.46 -2.04
C ARG A 262 -19.10 24.91 -0.72
N ASN A 263 -19.17 23.59 -0.58
CA ASN A 263 -19.63 22.92 0.64
C ASN A 263 -18.50 22.67 1.64
N LEU A 264 -17.25 22.99 1.28
CA LEU A 264 -16.10 22.88 2.16
C LEU A 264 -15.87 24.20 2.94
N PRO A 265 -15.55 24.15 4.24
CA PRO A 265 -15.45 25.34 5.09
C PRO A 265 -14.36 26.32 4.64
N ASP A 266 -13.22 25.80 4.19
CA ASP A 266 -12.07 26.58 3.70
C ASP A 266 -11.85 26.39 2.18
N GLY A 267 -12.91 26.03 1.45
CA GLY A 267 -12.84 25.73 0.02
C GLY A 267 -11.77 24.66 -0.30
N GLU A 268 -10.92 24.94 -1.27
CA GLU A 268 -9.83 24.05 -1.70
C GLU A 268 -8.77 23.78 -0.63
N ASN A 269 -8.62 24.65 0.36
CA ASN A 269 -7.64 24.47 1.44
C ASN A 269 -8.16 23.57 2.57
N SER A 270 -9.42 23.13 2.49
CA SER A 270 -10.02 22.26 3.50
C SER A 270 -9.37 20.89 3.50
N TYR A 271 -8.96 20.43 4.68
CA TYR A 271 -8.44 19.08 4.89
C TYR A 271 -9.55 18.05 4.71
N LEU A 272 -9.23 16.97 3.99
CA LEU A 272 -10.18 15.87 3.73
C LEU A 272 -9.96 14.70 4.70
N GLY A 273 -11.06 14.02 5.05
CA GLY A 273 -11.05 12.89 5.97
C GLY A 273 -11.10 13.29 7.45
N LYS A 274 -10.97 12.30 8.34
CA LYS A 274 -11.16 12.45 9.80
C LYS A 274 -9.86 12.42 10.62
N MET A 275 -8.71 12.53 9.95
CA MET A 275 -7.41 12.48 10.63
C MET A 275 -7.12 13.77 11.42
N TYR A 276 -7.72 14.88 11.00
CA TYR A 276 -7.60 16.19 11.64
C TYR A 276 -8.94 16.59 12.25
N ASP A 277 -8.91 17.31 13.38
CA ASP A 277 -10.13 17.75 14.09
C ASP A 277 -11.04 18.62 13.22
N ASN A 278 -10.47 19.40 12.30
CA ASN A 278 -11.20 20.25 11.35
C ASN A 278 -11.36 19.61 9.95
N GLY A 279 -11.05 18.32 9.82
CA GLY A 279 -11.15 17.60 8.54
C GLY A 279 -12.60 17.32 8.13
N VAL A 280 -12.89 17.42 6.84
CA VAL A 280 -14.21 17.14 6.27
C VAL A 280 -14.23 15.75 5.65
N ASP A 281 -15.12 14.90 6.15
CA ASP A 281 -15.39 13.60 5.53
C ASP A 281 -16.27 13.80 4.30
N ILE A 282 -15.86 13.19 3.18
CA ILE A 282 -16.53 13.32 1.89
C ILE A 282 -16.99 11.94 1.40
N SER A 283 -18.03 11.94 0.56
CA SER A 283 -18.59 10.71 0.00
C SER A 283 -17.57 9.96 -0.87
N GLY A 284 -17.77 8.65 -1.04
CA GLY A 284 -16.95 7.84 -1.95
C GLY A 284 -16.95 8.37 -3.39
N GLY A 285 -18.09 8.87 -3.87
CA GLY A 285 -18.17 9.49 -5.20
C GLY A 285 -17.34 10.78 -5.32
N GLN A 286 -17.26 11.59 -4.26
CA GLN A 286 -16.39 12.77 -4.24
C GLN A 286 -14.91 12.37 -4.21
N TRP A 287 -14.53 11.39 -3.38
CA TRP A 287 -13.17 10.84 -3.39
C TRP A 287 -12.75 10.32 -4.77
N GLN A 288 -13.66 9.66 -5.47
CA GLN A 288 -13.44 9.19 -6.83
C GLN A 288 -13.19 10.35 -7.80
N ARG A 289 -14.02 11.40 -7.77
CA ARG A 289 -13.80 12.59 -8.62
C ARG A 289 -12.44 13.24 -8.33
N ILE A 290 -12.00 13.27 -7.08
CA ILE A 290 -10.65 13.74 -6.71
C ILE A 290 -9.55 12.81 -7.26
N ALA A 291 -9.77 11.49 -7.27
CA ALA A 291 -8.85 10.55 -7.93
C ALA A 291 -8.72 10.81 -9.44
N ILE A 292 -9.84 11.07 -10.10
CA ILE A 292 -9.86 11.45 -11.52
C ILE A 292 -9.19 12.82 -11.72
N ALA A 293 -9.43 13.77 -10.81
CA ALA A 293 -8.82 15.11 -10.85
C ALA A 293 -7.30 15.04 -10.80
N ARG A 294 -6.73 14.22 -9.90
CA ARG A 294 -5.29 13.93 -9.86
C ARG A 294 -4.76 13.47 -11.22
N ALA A 295 -5.46 12.52 -11.83
CA ALA A 295 -5.03 11.95 -13.09
C ALA A 295 -5.08 12.97 -14.25
N LEU A 296 -6.08 13.86 -14.25
CA LEU A 296 -6.20 14.94 -15.24
C LEU A 296 -5.19 16.06 -15.02
N TYR A 297 -4.95 16.44 -13.76
CA TYR A 297 -4.00 17.48 -13.37
C TYR A 297 -2.58 17.15 -13.85
N LYS A 298 -2.18 15.87 -13.70
CA LYS A 298 -0.90 15.36 -14.21
C LYS A 298 -0.70 15.57 -15.72
N ASN A 299 -1.79 15.66 -16.49
CA ASN A 299 -1.79 15.92 -17.92
C ASN A 299 -0.91 14.97 -18.78
N ALA A 300 -0.80 13.70 -18.40
CA ALA A 300 -0.03 12.72 -19.16
C ALA A 300 -0.68 12.40 -20.52
N PRO A 301 0.11 12.08 -21.58
CA PRO A 301 -0.41 11.78 -22.91
C PRO A 301 -1.12 10.42 -23.01
N PHE A 302 -0.90 9.52 -22.05
CA PHE A 302 -1.61 8.24 -21.93
C PHE A 302 -2.29 8.16 -20.56
N VAL A 303 -3.62 8.08 -20.53
CA VAL A 303 -4.40 7.88 -19.30
C VAL A 303 -4.99 6.46 -19.23
N ILE A 304 -4.90 5.86 -18.05
CA ILE A 304 -5.44 4.54 -17.72
C ILE A 304 -6.51 4.69 -16.63
N LEU A 305 -7.70 4.17 -16.87
CA LEU A 305 -8.82 4.13 -15.93
C LEU A 305 -9.09 2.68 -15.54
N ASP A 306 -8.61 2.26 -14.37
CA ASP A 306 -8.80 0.90 -13.85
C ASP A 306 -10.02 0.86 -12.93
N GLU A 307 -11.20 0.67 -13.51
CA GLU A 307 -12.48 0.52 -12.79
C GLU A 307 -12.76 1.56 -11.69
N PRO A 308 -12.54 2.87 -11.92
CA PRO A 308 -12.70 3.86 -10.86
C PRO A 308 -14.14 3.98 -10.34
N THR A 309 -15.13 3.49 -11.10
CA THR A 309 -16.59 3.71 -10.91
C THR A 309 -17.32 2.53 -10.26
N SER A 310 -16.61 1.58 -9.65
CA SER A 310 -17.18 0.33 -9.09
C SER A 310 -18.39 0.53 -8.17
N SER A 311 -18.49 1.69 -7.48
CA SER A 311 -19.57 2.05 -6.56
C SER A 311 -20.74 2.84 -7.17
N LEU A 312 -20.69 3.20 -8.46
CA LEU A 312 -21.71 4.04 -9.11
C LEU A 312 -22.77 3.22 -9.84
N SER A 313 -23.90 3.82 -10.20
CA SER A 313 -24.84 3.20 -11.16
C SER A 313 -24.23 3.15 -12.57
N PRO A 314 -24.68 2.23 -13.46
CA PRO A 314 -24.20 2.15 -14.84
C PRO A 314 -24.37 3.46 -15.62
N THR A 315 -25.45 4.21 -15.38
CA THR A 315 -25.73 5.49 -16.05
C THR A 315 -24.77 6.59 -15.60
N ALA A 316 -24.47 6.67 -14.30
CA ALA A 316 -23.49 7.61 -13.76
C ALA A 316 -22.07 7.28 -14.25
N GLU A 317 -21.72 6.00 -14.31
CA GLU A 317 -20.45 5.52 -14.87
C GLU A 317 -20.31 5.93 -16.34
N SER A 318 -21.31 5.64 -17.18
CA SER A 318 -21.25 5.99 -18.60
C SER A 318 -21.10 7.49 -18.82
N LYS A 319 -21.72 8.32 -17.97
CA LYS A 319 -21.58 9.78 -18.03
C LYS A 319 -20.17 10.22 -17.67
N ILE A 320 -19.55 9.63 -16.66
CA ILE A 320 -18.15 9.91 -16.28
C ILE A 320 -17.22 9.54 -17.41
N TYR A 321 -17.35 8.34 -17.98
CA TYR A 321 -16.50 7.89 -19.08
C TYR A 321 -16.69 8.72 -20.36
N SER A 322 -17.93 9.09 -20.71
CA SER A 322 -18.21 9.99 -21.82
C SER A 322 -17.58 11.37 -21.60
N ASN A 323 -17.70 11.93 -20.40
CA ASN A 323 -17.07 13.21 -20.08
C ASN A 323 -15.55 13.09 -20.14
N PHE A 324 -15.00 11.99 -19.63
CA PHE A 324 -13.57 11.73 -19.67
C PHE A 324 -13.04 11.62 -21.10
N SER A 325 -13.71 10.84 -21.96
CA SER A 325 -13.37 10.72 -23.38
C SER A 325 -13.34 12.08 -24.07
N LYS A 326 -14.32 12.96 -23.81
CA LYS A 326 -14.32 14.34 -24.34
C LYS A 326 -13.17 15.19 -23.80
N ILE A 327 -12.88 15.08 -22.50
CA ILE A 327 -11.79 15.82 -21.83
C ILE A 327 -10.41 15.34 -22.30
N ALA A 328 -10.32 14.08 -22.72
CA ALA A 328 -9.10 13.40 -23.15
C ALA A 328 -8.95 13.32 -24.68
N ASN A 329 -9.67 14.14 -25.45
CA ASN A 329 -9.70 14.09 -26.92
C ASN A 329 -8.31 14.19 -27.61
N ASP A 330 -7.29 14.68 -26.91
CA ASP A 330 -5.91 14.80 -27.38
C ASP A 330 -4.97 13.72 -26.81
N LYS A 331 -5.50 12.77 -26.02
CA LYS A 331 -4.75 11.76 -25.27
C LYS A 331 -5.14 10.36 -25.70
N THR A 332 -4.26 9.42 -25.37
CA THR A 332 -4.56 7.99 -25.49
C THR A 332 -5.24 7.53 -24.22
N LEU A 333 -6.31 6.76 -24.34
CA LEU A 333 -7.11 6.31 -23.19
C LEU A 333 -7.17 4.79 -23.16
N LEU A 334 -6.89 4.17 -22.02
CA LEU A 334 -7.13 2.75 -21.76
C LEU A 334 -8.08 2.60 -20.58
N MET A 335 -9.27 2.09 -20.84
CA MET A 335 -10.31 1.86 -19.82
C MET A 335 -10.41 0.39 -19.49
N ILE A 336 -10.47 0.07 -18.21
CA ILE A 336 -10.82 -1.26 -17.72
C ILE A 336 -12.20 -1.11 -17.10
N SER A 337 -13.13 -1.93 -17.57
CA SER A 337 -14.47 -1.96 -16.99
C SER A 337 -15.00 -3.39 -16.93
N HIS A 338 -15.64 -3.70 -15.81
CA HIS A 338 -16.55 -4.83 -15.67
C HIS A 338 -17.93 -4.56 -16.29
N ARG A 339 -18.23 -3.32 -16.66
CA ARG A 339 -19.48 -2.89 -17.29
C ARG A 339 -19.25 -2.69 -18.79
N LEU A 340 -19.62 -3.69 -19.57
CA LEU A 340 -19.41 -3.70 -21.01
C LEU A 340 -20.20 -2.61 -21.74
N GLY A 341 -21.23 -2.03 -21.11
CA GLY A 341 -21.92 -0.85 -21.63
C GLY A 341 -21.00 0.35 -21.88
N SER A 342 -20.03 0.60 -20.99
CA SER A 342 -19.06 1.70 -21.16
C SER A 342 -17.95 1.38 -22.16
N THR A 343 -17.85 0.15 -22.65
CA THR A 343 -16.82 -0.21 -23.64
C THR A 343 -17.17 0.27 -25.06
N LYS A 344 -18.43 0.63 -25.29
CA LYS A 344 -18.94 1.12 -26.58
C LYS A 344 -18.37 2.46 -27.01
N ILE A 345 -17.88 3.25 -26.05
CA ILE A 345 -17.29 4.56 -26.34
C ILE A 345 -15.82 4.46 -26.76
N SER A 346 -15.23 3.27 -26.74
CA SER A 346 -13.86 3.05 -27.22
C SER A 346 -13.81 2.83 -28.71
N ASP A 347 -12.76 3.34 -29.35
CA ASP A 347 -12.43 3.04 -30.74
C ASP A 347 -12.18 1.53 -30.91
N GLU A 348 -11.53 0.91 -29.92
CA GLU A 348 -11.17 -0.50 -29.96
C GLU A 348 -11.33 -1.20 -28.61
N ILE A 349 -11.79 -2.45 -28.64
CA ILE A 349 -12.01 -3.28 -27.46
C ILE A 349 -11.06 -4.48 -27.54
N ILE A 350 -10.33 -4.71 -26.45
CA ILE A 350 -9.36 -5.78 -26.28
C ILE A 350 -9.92 -6.75 -25.24
N VAL A 351 -10.20 -7.98 -25.66
CA VAL A 351 -10.76 -9.02 -24.79
C VAL A 351 -9.62 -9.90 -24.28
N LEU A 352 -9.35 -9.79 -22.99
CA LEU A 352 -8.38 -10.63 -22.29
C LEU A 352 -9.07 -11.84 -21.67
N ASN A 353 -8.56 -13.02 -21.99
CA ASN A 353 -9.02 -14.29 -21.42
C ASN A 353 -7.82 -15.14 -20.98
N SER A 354 -7.77 -15.47 -19.69
CA SER A 354 -6.77 -16.39 -19.13
C SER A 354 -5.31 -16.03 -19.50
N GLY A 355 -4.99 -14.74 -19.47
CA GLY A 355 -3.66 -14.22 -19.79
C GLY A 355 -3.35 -13.99 -21.26
N LYS A 356 -4.32 -14.19 -22.16
CA LYS A 356 -4.15 -14.00 -23.62
C LYS A 356 -5.17 -13.02 -24.16
N ILE A 357 -4.80 -12.29 -25.22
CA ILE A 357 -5.79 -11.55 -26.02
C ILE A 357 -6.54 -12.56 -26.87
N ALA A 358 -7.84 -12.67 -26.63
CA ALA A 358 -8.73 -13.58 -27.33
C ALA A 358 -9.42 -12.91 -28.52
N GLU A 359 -9.78 -11.64 -28.38
CA GLU A 359 -10.43 -10.86 -29.43
C GLU A 359 -9.98 -9.40 -29.36
N GLN A 360 -10.01 -8.74 -30.51
CA GLN A 360 -9.72 -7.34 -30.66
C GLN A 360 -10.55 -6.77 -31.83
N GLY A 361 -11.08 -5.55 -31.68
CA GLY A 361 -11.87 -4.87 -32.70
C GLY A 361 -12.88 -3.87 -32.12
N SER A 362 -13.70 -3.26 -32.98
CA SER A 362 -14.76 -2.35 -32.53
C SER A 362 -15.93 -3.10 -31.88
N HIS A 363 -16.79 -2.38 -31.14
CA HIS A 363 -18.00 -2.96 -30.56
C HIS A 363 -18.85 -3.71 -31.60
N GLU A 364 -19.08 -3.11 -32.76
CA GLU A 364 -19.92 -3.70 -33.82
C GLU A 364 -19.29 -4.97 -34.41
N GLU A 365 -17.97 -4.96 -34.61
CA GLU A 365 -17.24 -6.13 -35.12
C GLU A 365 -17.27 -7.29 -34.14
N LEU A 366 -17.02 -7.03 -32.85
CA LEU A 366 -17.00 -8.06 -31.82
C LEU A 366 -18.39 -8.61 -31.53
N MET A 367 -19.44 -7.79 -31.61
CA MET A 367 -20.83 -8.27 -31.50
C MET A 367 -21.22 -9.21 -32.65
N LYS A 368 -20.73 -8.94 -33.87
CA LYS A 368 -20.99 -9.81 -35.05
C LYS A 368 -20.26 -11.16 -34.97
N LYS A 369 -19.12 -11.23 -34.29
CA LYS A 369 -18.33 -12.47 -34.12
C LYS A 369 -19.01 -13.49 -33.19
N ASP A 370 -20.00 -13.08 -32.40
CA ASP A 370 -20.74 -13.91 -31.42
C ASP A 370 -19.86 -14.78 -30.51
N ASN A 371 -18.71 -14.24 -30.11
CA ASN A 371 -17.72 -14.95 -29.31
C ASN A 371 -17.73 -14.46 -27.84
N ILE A 372 -16.59 -14.40 -27.16
CA ILE A 372 -16.50 -14.11 -25.72
C ILE A 372 -17.08 -12.74 -25.41
N TYR A 373 -16.72 -11.71 -26.18
CA TYR A 373 -17.24 -10.37 -25.98
C TYR A 373 -18.77 -10.30 -26.06
N ALA A 374 -19.34 -10.79 -27.17
CA ALA A 374 -20.78 -10.76 -27.41
C ALA A 374 -21.56 -11.50 -26.33
N LYS A 375 -21.07 -12.67 -25.91
CA LYS A 375 -21.68 -13.47 -24.84
C LYS A 375 -21.65 -12.74 -23.50
N LEU A 376 -20.52 -12.16 -23.12
CA LEU A 376 -20.40 -11.38 -21.89
C LEU A 376 -21.31 -10.15 -21.94
N PHE A 377 -21.36 -9.47 -23.08
CA PHE A 377 -22.18 -8.27 -23.30
C PHE A 377 -23.66 -8.59 -23.15
N ASN A 378 -24.15 -9.61 -23.85
CA ASN A 378 -25.56 -10.01 -23.82
C ASN A 378 -25.99 -10.49 -22.43
N LYS A 379 -25.16 -11.31 -21.76
CA LYS A 379 -25.44 -11.78 -20.40
C LYS A 379 -25.57 -10.62 -19.41
N GLN A 380 -24.69 -9.63 -19.52
CA GLN A 380 -24.78 -8.44 -18.66
C GLN A 380 -25.98 -7.56 -19.04
N ARG A 381 -26.33 -7.47 -20.32
CA ARG A 381 -27.51 -6.75 -20.79
C ARG A 381 -28.80 -7.34 -20.20
N GLU A 382 -28.95 -8.66 -20.22
CA GLU A 382 -30.14 -9.37 -19.68
C GLU A 382 -30.40 -9.00 -18.21
N LEU A 383 -29.35 -8.93 -17.38
CA LEU A 383 -29.43 -8.55 -15.97
C LEU A 383 -29.93 -7.12 -15.71
N TYR A 384 -29.98 -6.26 -16.74
CA TYR A 384 -30.47 -4.87 -16.62
C TYR A 384 -31.89 -4.67 -17.19
N TYR A 385 -32.46 -5.69 -17.84
CA TYR A 385 -33.81 -5.64 -18.40
C TYR A 385 -34.82 -6.53 -17.66
N GLU A 386 -34.40 -7.17 -16.56
CA GLU A 386 -35.27 -7.67 -15.48
C GLU A 386 -35.44 -6.60 -14.39
#